data_AF-A0A1H6FQM0-F1
#
_entry.id   AF-A0A1H6FQM0-F1
#
_cell.length_a   1.000
_cell.length_b   1.000
_cell.length_c   1.000
_cell.angle_alpha   90.00
_cell.angle_beta   90.00
_cell.angle_gamma   90.00
#
_symmetry.space_group_name_H-M   'P 1'
#
loop_
_entity.id
_entity.type
_entity.pdbx_description
1 polymer ?
#
loop_
_entity_poly.entity_id
_entity_poly.type
_entity_poly.pdbx_seq_one_letter_code
_entity_poly.pdbx_strand_id
1 'polypeptide(L)'
;MEVPELNAAVAFGLLTMVSWGIWIVVGNAASESIDPTTAAAISYLVAAILAVGYVFVSGSSLAITPRGGALAGIAGMFAGIGFVSMYIGLSRGSTTVVSTLGAMYFVVAAFIGMAVLGDEITTTRVAGLLLAGVGVVLVAQ
;
A
#
# COMPACT_ATOMS: atom_id res chain seq x y z
N MET A 1 17.96 -15.73 -20.57
CA MET A 1 17.02 -14.75 -21.16
C MET A 1 16.85 -13.66 -20.13
N GLU A 2 17.32 -12.45 -20.41
CA GLU A 2 17.03 -11.30 -19.56
C GLU A 2 15.56 -10.93 -19.79
N VAL A 3 14.76 -10.94 -18.72
CA VAL A 3 13.44 -10.30 -18.76
C VAL A 3 13.72 -8.80 -18.73
N PRO A 4 13.28 -8.01 -19.73
CA PRO A 4 13.50 -6.56 -19.71
C PRO A 4 13.00 -5.96 -18.40
N GLU A 5 13.78 -5.09 -17.76
CA GLU A 5 13.49 -4.60 -16.41
C GLU A 5 12.09 -3.96 -16.30
N LEU A 6 11.65 -3.30 -17.38
CA LEU A 6 10.29 -2.78 -17.56
C LEU A 6 9.20 -3.85 -17.37
N ASN A 7 9.39 -5.05 -17.93
CA ASN A 7 8.44 -6.16 -17.79
C ASN A 7 8.44 -6.71 -16.35
N ALA A 8 9.60 -6.74 -15.68
CA ALA A 8 9.69 -7.15 -14.28
C ALA A 8 9.00 -6.14 -13.36
N ALA A 9 9.25 -4.83 -13.54
CA ALA A 9 8.60 -3.77 -12.77
C ALA A 9 7.07 -3.79 -12.95
N VAL A 10 6.57 -3.95 -14.18
CA VAL A 10 5.13 -4.09 -14.46
C VAL A 10 4.57 -5.38 -13.83
N ALA A 11 5.28 -6.50 -13.89
CA ALA A 11 4.84 -7.75 -13.27
C ALA A 11 4.72 -7.66 -11.75
N PHE A 12 5.71 -7.05 -11.06
CA PHE A 12 5.62 -6.81 -9.62
C PHE A 12 4.52 -5.79 -9.26
N GLY A 13 4.30 -4.77 -10.09
CA GLY A 13 3.18 -3.82 -9.92
C GLY A 13 1.81 -4.49 -10.04
N LEU A 14 1.63 -5.36 -11.04
CA LEU A 14 0.40 -6.14 -11.23
C LEU A 14 0.18 -7.16 -10.11
N LEU A 15 1.23 -7.88 -9.70
CA LEU A 15 1.17 -8.79 -8.55
C LEU A 15 0.76 -8.05 -7.28
N THR A 16 1.36 -6.88 -7.03
CA THR A 16 0.98 -6.00 -5.91
C THR A 16 -0.50 -5.62 -5.99
N MET A 17 -0.95 -5.07 -7.12
CA MET A 17 -2.35 -4.68 -7.32
C MET A 17 -3.34 -5.82 -7.02
N VAL A 18 -3.07 -7.03 -7.54
CA VAL A 18 -3.92 -8.21 -7.32
C VAL A 18 -3.88 -8.67 -5.87
N SER A 19 -2.70 -8.74 -5.25
CA SER A 19 -2.56 -9.12 -3.83
C SER A 19 -3.28 -8.16 -2.88
N TRP A 20 -3.19 -6.84 -3.13
CA TRP A 20 -3.92 -5.85 -2.35
C TRP A 20 -5.45 -5.96 -2.57
N GLY A 21 -5.91 -6.21 -3.80
CA GLY A 21 -7.33 -6.45 -4.08
C GLY A 21 -7.91 -7.68 -3.36
N ILE A 22 -7.18 -8.80 -3.35
CA ILE A 22 -7.57 -10.01 -2.61
C ILE A 22 -7.56 -9.75 -1.09
N TRP A 23 -6.54 -9.04 -0.59
CA TRP A 23 -6.43 -8.68 0.82
C TRP A 23 -7.62 -7.82 1.29
N ILE A 24 -8.14 -6.89 0.49
CA ILE A 24 -9.35 -6.11 0.84
C ILE A 24 -10.55 -7.02 1.13
N VAL A 25 -10.82 -7.99 0.24
CA VAL A 25 -11.99 -8.88 0.38
C VAL A 25 -11.86 -9.77 1.61
N VAL A 26 -10.70 -10.42 1.79
CA VAL A 26 -10.46 -11.33 2.93
C VAL A 26 -10.33 -10.57 4.25
N GLY A 27 -9.70 -9.39 4.23
CA GLY A 27 -9.54 -8.50 5.38
C GLY A 27 -10.85 -7.91 5.86
N ASN A 28 -11.78 -7.59 4.95
CA ASN A 28 -13.15 -7.18 5.29
C ASN A 28 -13.89 -8.32 6.01
N ALA A 29 -13.92 -9.52 5.43
CA ALA A 29 -14.56 -10.68 6.06
C ALA A 29 -13.95 -11.03 7.43
N ALA A 30 -12.63 -10.84 7.61
CA ALA A 30 -11.99 -10.96 8.92
C ALA A 30 -12.43 -9.85 9.91
N SER A 31 -12.61 -8.61 9.44
CA SER A 31 -13.11 -7.47 10.24
C SER A 31 -14.57 -7.61 10.68
N GLU A 32 -15.35 -8.42 9.96
CA GLU A 32 -16.74 -8.78 10.31
C GLU A 32 -16.81 -9.98 11.26
N SER A 33 -15.77 -10.82 11.27
CA SER A 33 -15.73 -12.08 12.04
C SER A 33 -15.13 -11.93 13.45
N ILE A 34 -14.24 -10.97 13.66
CA ILE A 34 -13.56 -10.67 14.93
C ILE A 34 -13.35 -9.15 15.07
N ASP A 35 -12.84 -8.70 16.22
CA ASP A 35 -12.49 -7.28 16.40
C ASP A 35 -11.57 -6.77 15.27
N PRO A 36 -11.89 -5.63 14.62
CA PRO A 36 -11.14 -5.15 13.45
C PRO A 36 -9.67 -4.82 13.74
N THR A 37 -9.34 -4.36 14.96
CA THR A 37 -7.95 -4.07 15.33
C THR A 37 -7.15 -5.35 15.54
N THR A 38 -7.81 -6.40 16.05
CA THR A 38 -7.27 -7.76 16.13
C THR A 38 -7.07 -8.36 14.75
N ALA A 39 -8.03 -8.19 13.83
CA ALA A 39 -7.91 -8.63 12.44
C ALA A 39 -6.74 -7.94 11.71
N ALA A 40 -6.55 -6.64 11.92
CA ALA A 40 -5.39 -5.91 11.41
C ALA A 40 -4.07 -6.46 11.97
N ALA A 41 -3.99 -6.66 13.30
CA ALA A 41 -2.79 -7.14 13.97
C ALA A 41 -2.38 -8.55 13.50
N ILE A 42 -3.33 -9.49 13.37
CA ILE A 42 -3.07 -10.84 12.87
C ILE A 42 -2.58 -10.77 11.41
N SER A 43 -3.28 -10.01 10.56
CA SER A 43 -2.96 -9.93 9.13
C SER A 43 -1.55 -9.37 8.88
N TYR A 44 -1.11 -8.42 9.71
CA TYR A 44 0.25 -7.86 9.59
C TYR A 44 1.34 -8.62 10.33
N LEU A 45 1.01 -9.42 11.36
CA LEU A 45 1.95 -10.43 11.85
C LEU A 45 2.28 -11.43 10.73
N VAL A 46 1.27 -11.90 9.98
CA VAL A 46 1.47 -12.77 8.81
C VAL A 46 2.27 -12.06 7.70
N ALA A 47 1.92 -10.82 7.34
CA ALA A 47 2.66 -10.06 6.32
C ALA A 47 4.12 -9.79 6.72
N ALA A 48 4.38 -9.48 8.00
CA ALA A 48 5.73 -9.30 8.52
C ALA A 48 6.55 -10.60 8.49
N ILE A 49 5.95 -11.73 8.87
CA ILE A 49 6.59 -13.06 8.78
C ILE A 49 6.94 -13.40 7.32
N LEU A 50 6.04 -13.11 6.36
CA LEU A 50 6.30 -13.32 4.94
C LEU A 50 7.43 -12.42 4.42
N ALA A 51 7.43 -11.12 4.78
CA ALA A 51 8.47 -10.19 4.37
C ALA A 51 9.85 -10.55 4.95
N VAL A 52 9.91 -10.88 6.24
CA VAL A 52 11.16 -11.32 6.90
C VAL A 52 11.62 -12.66 6.36
N GLY A 53 10.71 -13.62 6.14
CA GLY A 53 11.03 -14.91 5.53
C GLY A 53 11.59 -14.77 4.12
N TYR A 54 11.05 -13.83 3.31
CA TYR A 54 11.53 -13.57 1.96
C TYR A 54 13.00 -13.13 1.93
N VAL A 55 13.44 -12.27 2.87
CA VAL A 55 14.83 -11.79 2.96
C VAL A 55 15.84 -12.94 3.09
N PHE A 56 15.49 -14.03 3.77
CA PHE A 56 16.36 -15.20 3.93
C PHE A 56 16.45 -16.10 2.68
N VAL A 57 15.48 -16.04 1.76
CA VAL A 57 15.46 -16.83 0.52
C VAL A 57 15.80 -16.02 -0.74
N SER A 58 15.75 -14.69 -0.67
CA SER A 58 16.09 -13.77 -1.77
C SER A 58 17.60 -13.53 -1.94
N GLY A 59 18.43 -14.00 -1.00
CA GLY A 59 19.87 -13.68 -0.97
C GLY A 59 20.17 -12.22 -0.62
N SER A 60 19.22 -11.50 -0.02
CA SER A 60 19.36 -10.09 0.32
C SER A 60 20.38 -9.84 1.45
N SER A 61 21.07 -8.71 1.40
CA SER A 61 21.98 -8.29 2.47
C SER A 61 21.23 -7.91 3.75
N LEU A 62 21.69 -8.44 4.89
CA LEU A 62 21.16 -8.12 6.23
C LEU A 62 21.78 -6.84 6.84
N ALA A 63 22.58 -6.09 6.08
CA ALA A 63 23.29 -4.91 6.58
C ALA A 63 22.37 -3.69 6.75
N ILE A 64 21.98 -3.39 7.99
CA ILE A 64 21.16 -2.22 8.33
C ILE A 64 22.06 -0.98 8.53
N THR A 65 21.89 0.04 7.69
CA THR A 65 22.49 1.36 7.92
C THR A 65 21.58 2.22 8.82
N PRO A 66 22.11 3.16 9.63
CA PRO A 66 21.27 4.00 10.51
C PRO A 66 20.19 4.79 9.74
N ARG A 67 20.54 5.36 8.58
CA ARG A 67 19.57 6.08 7.72
C ARG A 67 18.54 5.13 7.10
N GLY A 68 18.95 3.96 6.62
CA GLY A 68 18.06 2.97 6.02
C GLY A 68 17.06 2.41 7.03
N GLY A 69 17.55 2.02 8.22
CA GLY A 69 16.72 1.53 9.32
C GLY A 69 15.73 2.58 9.83
N ALA A 70 16.16 3.84 9.98
CA ALA A 70 15.26 4.93 10.38
C ALA A 70 14.15 5.19 9.37
N LEU A 71 14.48 5.26 8.06
CA LEU A 71 13.48 5.45 7.00
C LEU A 71 12.52 4.27 6.89
N ALA A 72 13.02 3.03 6.99
CA ALA A 72 12.19 1.82 7.01
C ALA A 72 11.25 1.77 8.23
N GLY A 73 11.74 2.17 9.42
CA GLY A 73 10.93 2.26 10.64
C GLY A 73 9.82 3.30 10.53
N ILE A 74 10.11 4.48 9.96
CA ILE A 74 9.11 5.53 9.70
C ILE A 74 8.07 5.05 8.67
N ALA A 75 8.50 4.40 7.58
CA ALA A 75 7.59 3.83 6.59
C ALA A 75 6.69 2.74 7.21
N GLY A 76 7.25 1.85 8.03
CA GLY A 76 6.50 0.83 8.77
C GLY A 76 5.49 1.42 9.77
N MET A 77 5.82 2.54 10.43
CA MET A 77 4.90 3.26 11.31
C MET A 77 3.69 3.83 10.54
N PHE A 78 3.92 4.55 9.43
CA PHE A 78 2.83 5.08 8.61
C PHE A 78 1.99 3.99 7.95
N ALA A 79 2.61 2.90 7.51
CA ALA A 79 1.90 1.72 7.06
C ALA A 79 0.99 1.16 8.16
N GLY A 80 1.52 0.90 9.36
CA GLY A 80 0.76 0.37 10.50
C GLY A 80 -0.44 1.25 10.89
N ILE A 81 -0.28 2.57 10.85
CA ILE A 81 -1.39 3.53 11.04
C ILE A 81 -2.44 3.35 9.95
N GLY A 82 -2.06 3.42 8.67
CA GLY A 82 -2.97 3.28 7.54
C GLY A 82 -3.73 1.94 7.55
N PHE A 83 -3.06 0.86 7.94
CA PHE A 83 -3.64 -0.46 8.11
C PHE A 83 -4.68 -0.53 9.25
N VAL A 84 -4.37 -0.04 10.45
CA VAL A 84 -5.35 -0.02 11.56
C VAL A 84 -6.54 0.87 11.19
N SER A 85 -6.30 2.04 10.57
CA SER A 85 -7.36 2.89 10.02
C SER A 85 -8.21 2.18 8.97
N MET A 86 -7.61 1.36 8.11
CA MET A 86 -8.32 0.61 7.08
C MET A 86 -9.30 -0.40 7.68
N TYR A 87 -8.86 -1.29 8.57
CA TYR A 87 -9.74 -2.31 9.18
C TYR A 87 -10.86 -1.65 10.03
N ILE A 88 -10.53 -0.58 10.76
CA ILE A 88 -11.55 0.22 11.48
C ILE A 88 -12.53 0.89 10.50
N GLY A 89 -12.09 1.31 9.32
CA GLY A 89 -12.97 1.84 8.27
C GLY A 89 -13.89 0.78 7.67
N LEU A 90 -13.33 -0.37 7.28
CA LEU A 90 -14.07 -1.52 6.70
C LEU A 90 -15.23 -1.95 7.60
N SER A 91 -14.98 -2.10 8.90
CA SER A 91 -15.99 -2.46 9.90
C SER A 91 -17.05 -1.38 10.21
N ARG A 92 -16.99 -0.19 9.57
CA ARG A 92 -17.84 0.98 9.88
C ARG A 92 -18.51 1.61 8.66
N GLY A 93 -18.24 1.14 7.44
CA GLY A 93 -18.72 1.78 6.23
C GLY A 93 -18.59 0.90 4.98
N SER A 94 -18.90 1.46 3.82
CA SER A 94 -18.80 0.72 2.55
C SER A 94 -17.36 0.29 2.27
N THR A 95 -17.13 -1.01 2.17
CA THR A 95 -15.86 -1.63 1.72
C THR A 95 -15.34 -0.95 0.45
N THR A 96 -16.22 -0.64 -0.52
CA THR A 96 -15.87 0.09 -1.75
C THR A 96 -15.33 1.48 -1.46
N VAL A 97 -16.04 2.29 -0.66
CA VAL A 97 -15.63 3.67 -0.34
C VAL A 97 -14.28 3.67 0.39
N VAL A 98 -14.15 2.86 1.43
CA VAL A 98 -12.94 2.83 2.28
C VAL A 98 -11.74 2.29 1.50
N SER A 99 -11.91 1.24 0.69
CA SER A 99 -10.80 0.69 -0.12
C SER A 99 -10.41 1.56 -1.30
N THR A 100 -11.36 2.23 -1.95
CA THR A 100 -11.06 3.14 -3.06
C THR A 100 -10.32 4.39 -2.57
N LEU A 101 -10.73 4.96 -1.43
CA LEU A 101 -9.99 6.04 -0.76
C LEU A 101 -8.62 5.56 -0.26
N GLY A 102 -8.54 4.37 0.34
CA GLY A 102 -7.28 3.77 0.79
C GLY A 102 -6.28 3.60 -0.36
N ALA A 103 -6.75 3.13 -1.52
CA ALA A 103 -5.94 2.98 -2.73
C ALA A 103 -5.39 4.30 -3.29
N MET A 104 -5.93 5.47 -2.91
CA MET A 104 -5.38 6.78 -3.31
C MET A 104 -4.06 7.16 -2.63
N TYR A 105 -3.43 6.29 -1.82
CA TYR A 105 -2.14 6.58 -1.19
C TYR A 105 -1.07 7.06 -2.20
N PHE A 106 -1.13 6.60 -3.46
CA PHE A 106 -0.21 7.03 -4.52
C PHE A 106 -0.36 8.53 -4.86
N VAL A 107 -1.54 9.12 -4.68
CA VAL A 107 -1.78 10.56 -4.92
C VAL A 107 -1.07 11.39 -3.86
N VAL A 108 -1.17 10.98 -2.59
CA VAL A 108 -0.42 11.60 -1.48
C VAL A 108 1.08 11.44 -1.70
N ALA A 109 1.54 10.24 -2.09
CA ALA A 109 2.94 10.00 -2.40
C ALA A 109 3.46 10.87 -3.56
N ALA A 110 2.67 11.05 -4.63
CA ALA A 110 3.04 11.89 -5.76
C ALA A 110 3.13 13.39 -5.37
N PHE A 111 2.22 13.89 -4.52
CA PHE A 111 2.34 15.25 -4.00
C PHE A 111 3.56 15.44 -3.10
N ILE A 112 3.91 14.46 -2.26
CA ILE A 112 5.14 14.50 -1.46
C ILE A 112 6.39 14.45 -2.37
N GLY A 113 6.39 13.63 -3.41
CA GLY A 113 7.46 13.58 -4.41
C GLY A 113 7.71 14.94 -5.06
N MET A 114 6.65 15.56 -5.58
CA MET A 114 6.71 16.88 -6.22
C MET A 114 7.10 18.01 -5.25
N ALA A 115 6.59 17.99 -4.01
CA ALA A 115 6.78 19.10 -3.07
C ALA A 115 8.03 18.99 -2.18
N VAL A 116 8.56 17.77 -1.95
CA VAL A 116 9.62 17.50 -0.97
C VAL A 116 10.83 16.79 -1.57
N LEU A 117 10.64 15.91 -2.56
CA LEU A 117 11.73 15.17 -3.21
C LEU A 117 12.28 15.85 -4.47
N GLY A 118 11.54 16.82 -5.02
CA GLY A 118 11.92 17.56 -6.23
C GLY A 118 11.50 16.89 -7.54
N ASP A 119 10.53 15.98 -7.50
CA ASP A 119 10.00 15.33 -8.70
C ASP A 119 9.38 16.35 -9.69
N GLU A 120 9.59 16.14 -10.99
CA GLU A 120 9.09 17.06 -12.02
C GLU A 120 7.56 17.21 -12.01
N ILE A 121 7.09 18.46 -11.96
CA ILE A 121 5.67 18.81 -12.00
C ILE A 121 5.24 19.01 -13.45
N THR A 122 4.77 17.94 -14.10
CA THR A 122 4.25 18.00 -15.47
C THR A 122 2.72 18.14 -15.48
N THR A 123 2.18 18.87 -16.45
CA THR A 123 0.72 19.04 -16.64
C THR A 123 0.01 17.70 -16.76
N THR A 124 0.62 16.73 -17.44
CA THR A 124 0.11 15.36 -17.61
C THR A 124 0.02 14.61 -16.28
N ARG A 125 1.04 14.72 -15.41
CA ARG A 125 1.03 14.13 -14.06
C ARG A 125 -0.08 14.73 -13.21
N VAL A 126 -0.21 16.06 -13.19
CA VAL A 126 -1.26 16.75 -12.42
C VAL A 126 -2.66 16.37 -12.94
N ALA A 127 -2.87 16.35 -14.25
CA ALA A 127 -4.13 15.92 -14.85
C ALA A 127 -4.47 14.46 -14.50
N GLY A 128 -3.49 13.55 -14.51
CA GLY A 128 -3.69 12.16 -14.10
C GLY A 128 -4.11 12.00 -12.63
N LEU A 129 -3.51 12.78 -11.72
CA LEU A 129 -3.90 12.80 -10.30
C LEU A 129 -5.31 13.35 -10.09
N LEU A 130 -5.70 14.40 -10.82
CA LEU A 130 -7.06 14.96 -10.78
C LEU A 130 -8.10 13.97 -11.34
N LEU A 131 -7.81 13.31 -12.46
CA LEU A 131 -8.68 12.30 -13.05
C LEU A 131 -8.84 11.07 -12.14
N ALA A 132 -7.77 10.66 -11.45
CA ALA A 132 -7.86 9.63 -10.42
C ALA A 132 -8.80 10.05 -9.26
N GLY A 133 -8.70 11.30 -8.80
CA GLY A 133 -9.61 11.86 -7.79
C GLY A 133 -11.07 11.85 -8.23
N VAL A 134 -11.36 12.25 -9.48
CA VAL A 134 -12.71 12.16 -10.06
C VAL A 134 -13.19 10.70 -10.13
N GLY A 135 -12.33 9.78 -10.56
CA GLY A 135 -12.63 8.34 -10.61
C GLY A 135 -13.00 7.78 -9.23
N VAL A 136 -12.26 8.15 -8.18
CA VAL A 136 -12.58 7.72 -6.81
C VAL A 136 -13.87 8.34 -6.29
N VAL A 137 -14.14 9.62 -6.54
CA VAL A 137 -15.41 10.25 -6.18
C VAL A 137 -16.59 9.52 -6.82
N LEU A 138 -16.48 9.13 -8.10
CA LEU A 138 -17.52 8.40 -8.82
C LEU A 138 -17.71 6.95 -8.34
N VAL A 139 -16.63 6.28 -7.93
CA VAL A 139 -16.67 4.90 -7.36
C VAL A 139 -17.12 4.88 -5.89
N ALA A 140 -17.07 6.03 -5.21
CA ALA A 140 -17.48 6.21 -3.82
C ALA A 140 -18.89 6.82 -3.65
N GLN A 141 -19.75 6.76 -4.67
CA GLN A 141 -21.20 7.02 -4.58
C GLN A 141 -21.99 5.73 -4.42
#